data_AF-A0A654AYY0-F1
#
_entry.id   AF-A0A654AYY0-F1
#
_cell.length_a   1.000
_cell.length_b   1.000
_cell.length_c   1.000
_cell.angle_alpha   90.00
_cell.angle_beta   90.00
_cell.angle_gamma   90.00
#
_symmetry.space_group_name_H-M   'P 1'
#
loop_
_entity.id
_entity.type
_entity.pdbx_description
1 polymer ?
#
loop_
_entity_poly.entity_id
_entity_poly.type
_entity_poly.pdbx_seq_one_letter_code
_entity_poly.pdbx_strand_id
1 'polypeptide(L)'
;MTRASVSLQELFDTRKRLIADIHSRFDENTKQFLMSLHDGMPDFDAIDRPRAADLPAVRWKLINLEKLKNENAAKHAEQRHELKVLLG
;
A
#
# COMPACT_ATOMS: atom_id res chain seq x y z
N MET A 1 0.70 -16.16 -23.56
CA MET A 1 0.73 -17.25 -22.55
C MET A 1 2.17 -17.75 -22.44
N THR A 2 2.81 -17.58 -21.30
CA THR A 2 4.23 -17.91 -21.10
C THR A 2 4.44 -19.42 -21.19
N ARG A 3 5.40 -19.84 -22.03
CA ARG A 3 5.64 -21.24 -22.43
C ARG A 3 6.77 -21.92 -21.63
N ALA A 4 7.27 -21.29 -20.58
CA ALA A 4 8.40 -21.80 -19.78
C ALA A 4 7.90 -22.55 -18.55
N SER A 5 8.47 -23.73 -18.28
CA SER A 5 8.27 -24.46 -17.03
C SER A 5 8.87 -23.66 -15.87
N VAL A 6 8.10 -23.50 -14.79
CA VAL A 6 8.57 -22.90 -13.53
C VAL A 6 8.53 -23.98 -12.45
N SER A 7 9.64 -24.16 -11.74
CA SER A 7 9.76 -25.10 -10.64
C SER A 7 9.15 -24.54 -9.36
N LEU A 8 8.72 -25.44 -8.45
CA LEU A 8 8.23 -25.05 -7.13
C LEU A 8 9.30 -24.30 -6.32
N GLN A 9 10.57 -24.68 -6.47
CA GLN A 9 11.69 -24.03 -5.78
C GLN A 9 11.83 -22.57 -6.23
N GLU A 10 11.74 -22.29 -7.54
CA GLU A 10 11.77 -20.92 -8.06
C GLU A 10 10.62 -20.06 -7.52
N LEU A 11 9.42 -20.64 -7.33
CA LEU A 11 8.30 -19.92 -6.72
C LEU A 11 8.59 -19.57 -5.26
N PHE A 12 9.17 -20.50 -4.48
CA PHE A 12 9.52 -20.24 -3.08
C PHE A 12 10.60 -19.18 -2.95
N ASP A 13 11.64 -19.24 -3.78
CA ASP A 13 12.74 -18.28 -3.72
C ASP A 13 12.30 -16.91 -4.22
N THR A 14 11.44 -16.87 -5.24
CA THR A 14 10.80 -15.62 -5.68
C THR A 14 9.96 -14.99 -4.58
N ARG A 15 9.18 -15.78 -3.83
CA ARG A 15 8.40 -15.27 -2.69
C ARG A 15 9.29 -14.68 -1.60
N LYS A 16 10.37 -15.37 -1.23
CA LYS A 16 11.33 -14.87 -0.22
C LYS A 16 11.94 -13.54 -0.66
N ARG A 17 12.39 -13.47 -1.92
CA ARG A 17 12.96 -12.26 -2.50
C ARG A 17 11.94 -11.12 -2.52
N LEU A 18 10.70 -11.38 -2.94
CA LEU A 18 9.65 -10.35 -2.97
C LEU A 18 9.43 -9.73 -1.59
N ILE A 19 9.35 -10.55 -0.54
CA ILE A 19 9.16 -10.07 0.83
C ILE A 19 10.36 -9.23 1.29
N ALA A 20 11.58 -9.72 1.05
CA ALA A 20 12.81 -8.99 1.38
C ALA A 20 12.90 -7.65 0.63
N ASP A 21 12.56 -7.64 -0.65
CA ASP A 21 12.55 -6.44 -1.50
C ASP A 21 11.54 -5.41 -0.98
N ILE A 22 10.33 -5.85 -0.61
CA ILE A 22 9.31 -4.97 -0.02
C ILE A 22 9.85 -4.36 1.29
N HIS A 23 10.38 -5.18 2.20
CA HIS A 23 10.91 -4.70 3.48
C HIS A 23 12.08 -3.73 3.29
N SER A 24 12.99 -3.98 2.33
CA SER A 24 14.13 -3.09 2.07
C SER A 24 13.74 -1.69 1.58
N ARG A 25 12.55 -1.55 0.99
CA ARG A 25 12.00 -0.28 0.51
C ARG A 25 11.02 0.34 1.49
N PHE A 26 10.76 -0.32 2.62
CA PHE A 26 9.82 0.13 3.63
C PHE A 26 10.51 1.10 4.59
N ASP A 27 10.75 2.30 4.08
CA ASP A 27 11.39 3.39 4.80
C ASP A 27 10.36 4.37 5.41
N GLU A 28 10.85 5.43 6.03
CA GLU A 28 10.00 6.43 6.66
C GLU A 28 9.06 7.12 5.66
N ASN A 29 9.53 7.40 4.43
CA ASN A 29 8.70 7.98 3.39
C ASN A 29 7.53 7.06 3.00
N THR A 30 7.77 5.75 2.93
CA THR A 30 6.73 4.76 2.70
C THR A 30 5.68 4.74 3.82
N LYS A 31 6.10 4.90 5.08
CA LYS A 31 5.18 5.03 6.22
C LYS A 31 4.32 6.29 6.11
N GLN A 32 4.95 7.43 5.80
CA GLN A 32 4.24 8.70 5.59
C GLN A 32 3.22 8.60 4.45
N PHE A 33 3.58 7.94 3.34
CA PHE A 33 2.65 7.66 2.24
C PHE A 33 1.46 6.82 2.69
N LEU A 34 1.66 5.72 3.41
CA LEU A 34 0.56 4.87 3.87
C LEU A 34 -0.39 5.60 4.83
N MET A 35 0.15 6.41 5.74
CA MET A 35 -0.65 7.20 6.67
C MET A 35 -1.46 8.29 5.96
N SER A 36 -0.84 9.01 5.03
CA SER A 36 -1.49 10.06 4.23
C SER A 36 -2.54 9.49 3.26
N LEU A 37 -2.27 8.31 2.70
CA LEU A 37 -3.24 7.57 1.89
C LEU A 37 -4.49 7.22 2.70
N HIS A 38 -4.33 6.66 3.90
CA HIS A 38 -5.47 6.33 4.78
C HIS A 38 -6.29 7.58 5.15
N ASP A 39 -5.65 8.74 5.27
CA ASP A 39 -6.31 10.01 5.56
C ASP A 39 -7.05 10.64 4.37
N GLY A 40 -6.88 10.07 3.17
CA GLY A 40 -7.48 10.54 1.92
C GLY A 40 -6.66 11.59 1.17
N MET A 41 -5.46 11.92 1.65
CA MET A 41 -4.56 12.94 1.09
C MET A 41 -3.16 12.35 0.82
N PRO A 42 -3.04 11.31 -0.02
CA PRO A 42 -1.77 10.61 -0.25
C PRO A 42 -0.68 11.53 -0.81
N ASP A 43 0.51 11.44 -0.23
CA ASP A 43 1.73 12.03 -0.78
C ASP A 43 2.42 11.04 -1.72
N PHE A 44 2.09 11.08 -3.01
CA PHE A 44 2.68 10.19 -4.01
C PHE A 44 4.14 10.49 -4.34
N ASP A 45 4.65 11.68 -3.99
CA ASP A 45 6.04 12.03 -4.18
C ASP A 45 6.94 11.30 -3.17
N ALA A 46 6.43 11.00 -1.98
CA ALA A 46 7.13 10.20 -0.97
C ALA A 46 7.54 8.79 -1.46
N ILE A 47 6.90 8.27 -2.52
CA ILE A 47 7.24 6.96 -3.12
C ILE A 47 7.77 7.08 -4.56
N ASP A 48 8.16 8.28 -5.01
CA ASP A 48 8.61 8.57 -6.37
C ASP A 48 7.60 8.18 -7.48
N ARG A 49 6.29 8.31 -7.19
CA ARG A 49 5.22 7.93 -8.12
C ARG A 49 4.12 9.00 -8.27
N PRO A 50 4.43 10.26 -8.62
CA PRO A 50 3.42 11.32 -8.74
C PRO A 50 2.24 10.95 -9.65
N ARG A 51 2.51 10.23 -10.75
CA ARG A 51 1.48 9.80 -11.72
C ARG A 51 0.58 8.66 -11.21
N ALA A 52 0.85 8.08 -10.05
CA ALA A 52 -0.01 7.05 -9.48
C ALA A 52 -1.40 7.59 -9.10
N ALA A 53 -1.51 8.90 -8.83
CA ALA A 53 -2.79 9.58 -8.61
C ALA A 53 -3.77 9.44 -9.79
N ASP A 54 -3.26 9.22 -11.01
CA ASP A 54 -4.07 9.08 -12.22
C ASP A 54 -4.60 7.67 -12.46
N LEU A 55 -4.11 6.69 -11.70
CA LEU A 55 -4.52 5.30 -11.88
C LEU A 55 -5.99 5.15 -11.43
N PRO A 56 -6.86 4.56 -12.27
CA PRO A 56 -8.28 4.39 -11.94
C PRO A 56 -8.51 3.65 -10.62
N ALA A 57 -7.71 2.60 -10.34
CA ALA A 57 -7.78 1.84 -9.10
C ALA A 57 -7.40 2.68 -7.87
N VAL A 58 -6.44 3.59 -8.01
CA VAL A 58 -6.02 4.51 -6.93
C VAL A 58 -7.13 5.50 -6.63
N ARG A 59 -7.70 6.14 -7.66
CA ARG A 59 -8.85 7.05 -7.52
C ARG A 59 -10.03 6.36 -6.85
N TRP A 60 -10.30 5.11 -7.21
CA TRP A 60 -11.38 4.34 -6.59
C TRP A 60 -11.11 4.02 -5.12
N LYS A 61 -9.87 3.69 -4.75
CA LYS A 61 -9.49 3.48 -3.35
C LYS A 61 -9.68 4.74 -2.52
N LEU A 62 -9.35 5.92 -3.06
CA LEU A 62 -9.54 7.20 -2.38
C LEU A 62 -11.03 7.50 -2.12
N ILE A 63 -11.89 7.27 -3.10
CA ILE A 63 -13.35 7.41 -2.93
C ILE A 63 -13.85 6.49 -1.81
N ASN A 64 -13.36 5.25 -1.74
CA ASN A 64 -13.75 4.30 -0.70
C ASN A 64 -13.26 4.71 0.70
N LEU A 65 -12.07 5.32 0.80
CA LEU A 65 -11.53 5.82 2.07
C LEU A 65 -12.31 7.04 2.57
N GLU A 66 -12.65 7.98 1.68
CA GLU A 66 -13.50 9.11 2.02
C GLU A 66 -14.91 8.66 2.43
N LYS A 67 -15.48 7.68 1.73
CA LYS A 67 -16.75 7.07 2.11
C LYS A 67 -16.66 6.42 3.50
N LEU A 68 -15.61 5.66 3.78
CA LEU A 68 -15.40 5.03 5.09
C LEU A 68 -15.28 6.07 6.20
N LYS A 69 -14.52 7.13 5.97
CA LYS A 69 -14.32 8.25 6.91
C LYS A 69 -15.65 8.95 7.25
N ASN A 70 -16.49 9.17 6.25
CA ASN A 70 -17.77 9.88 6.43
C ASN A 70 -18.90 8.98 6.99
N GLU A 71 -18.98 7.73 6.54
CA GLU A 71 -20.07 6.82 6.92
C GLU A 71 -19.77 6.00 8.18
N ASN A 72 -18.49 5.78 8.50
CA ASN A 72 -18.06 5.01 9.66
C ASN A 72 -16.72 5.52 10.22
N ALA A 73 -16.74 6.72 10.79
CA ALA A 73 -15.58 7.37 11.38
C ALA A 73 -14.90 6.53 12.49
N ALA A 74 -15.67 5.77 13.27
CA ALA A 74 -15.12 4.89 14.31
C ALA A 74 -14.21 3.81 13.71
N LYS A 75 -14.68 3.11 12.67
CA LYS A 75 -13.88 2.11 11.96
C LYS A 75 -12.69 2.73 11.24
N HIS A 76 -12.85 3.92 10.66
CA HIS A 76 -11.73 4.65 10.04
C HIS A 76 -10.62 4.95 11.06
N ALA A 77 -10.99 5.41 12.25
CA ALA A 77 -10.06 5.70 13.34
C ALA A 77 -9.39 4.45 13.91
N GLU A 78 -10.14 3.34 14.07
CA GLU A 78 -9.62 2.04 14.48
C GLU A 78 -8.53 1.55 13.49
N GLN A 79 -8.86 1.51 12.20
CA GLN A 79 -7.92 1.09 11.16
C GLN A 79 -6.69 2.00 11.08
N ARG A 80 -6.86 3.31 11.32
CA ARG A 80 -5.74 4.25 11.39
C ARG A 80 -4.81 3.91 12.56
N HIS A 81 -5.37 3.57 13.71
CA HIS A 81 -4.60 3.19 14.89
C HIS A 81 -3.83 1.88 14.66
N GLU A 82 -4.51 0.85 14.14
CA GLU A 82 -3.88 -0.43 13.78
C GLU A 82 -2.73 -0.23 12.79
N LEU A 83 -2.96 0.58 11.74
CA LEU A 83 -1.92 0.91 10.79
C LEU A 83 -0.73 1.56 11.49
N LYS A 84 -0.97 2.60 12.30
CA LYS A 84 0.11 3.26 13.05
C LYS A 84 0.92 2.27 13.89
N VAL A 85 0.26 1.38 14.63
CA VAL A 85 0.94 0.35 15.46
C VAL A 85 1.81 -0.58 14.61
N LEU A 86 1.38 -0.95 13.41
CA LEU A 86 2.16 -1.78 12.49
C LEU A 86 3.36 -1.04 11.88
N LEU A 87 3.27 0.28 11.71
CA LEU A 87 4.34 1.10 11.16
C LEU A 87 5.46 1.43 12.19
N GLY A 88 5.19 1.19 13.48
CA GLY A 88 6.08 1.51 14.61
C GLY A 88 5.95 2.96 15.06
#